data_AF-A0A1L6MVN6-F1
#
_entry.id   AF-A0A1L6MVN6-F1
#
_cell.length_a   1.000
_cell.length_b   1.000
_cell.length_c   1.000
_cell.angle_alpha   90.00
_cell.angle_beta   90.00
_cell.angle_gamma   90.00
#
_symmetry.space_group_name_H-M   'P 1'
#
loop_
_entity.id
_entity.type
_entity.pdbx_description
1 polymer ?
#
loop_
_entity_poly.entity_id
_entity_poly.type
_entity_poly.pdbx_seq_one_letter_code
_entity_poly.pdbx_strand_id
1 'polypeptide(L)' 'MNLPFPIAVAPPSSEELKAFGYIEEVPCMIIFDEAGQIVACHPGLIKSDELRSWLRTYMQ' A
#
# COMPACT_ATOMS: atom_id res chain seq x y z
N MET A 1 13.42 -14.34 -10.69
CA MET A 1 13.54 -13.29 -9.65
C MET A 1 12.74 -13.77 -8.45
N ASN A 2 13.33 -13.86 -7.25
CA ASN A 2 12.63 -14.33 -6.05
C ASN A 2 12.35 -13.09 -5.19
N LEU A 3 11.08 -12.71 -5.05
CA LEU A 3 10.69 -11.52 -4.28
C LEU A 3 10.52 -11.91 -2.81
N PRO A 4 10.99 -11.09 -1.85
CA PRO A 4 10.94 -11.42 -0.42
C PRO A 4 9.54 -11.23 0.19
N PHE A 5 8.54 -10.89 -0.62
CA PHE A 5 7.15 -10.67 -0.20
C PHE A 5 6.20 -11.18 -1.28
N PRO A 6 4.98 -11.60 -0.89
CA PRO A 6 3.98 -12.05 -1.85
C PRO A 6 3.51 -10.89 -2.71
N ILE A 7 3.26 -11.17 -4.00
CA ILE A 7 2.51 -10.29 -4.89
C ILE A 7 1.14 -10.92 -5.10
N ALA A 8 0.09 -10.21 -4.69
CA ALA A 8 -1.26 -10.53 -5.10
C ALA A 8 -1.54 -9.88 -6.47
N VAL A 9 -2.14 -10.64 -7.39
CA VAL A 9 -2.55 -10.13 -8.70
C VAL A 9 -4.06 -9.90 -8.66
N ALA A 10 -4.47 -8.65 -8.53
CA ALA A 10 -5.87 -8.25 -8.66
C ALA A 10 -6.14 -7.79 -10.11
N PRO A 11 -7.25 -8.19 -10.74
CA PRO A 11 -7.64 -7.63 -12.02
C PRO A 11 -7.85 -6.10 -11.90
N PRO A 12 -7.47 -5.30 -12.90
CA PRO A 12 -7.53 -3.82 -12.83
C PRO A 12 -8.90 -3.25 -12.46
N SER A 13 -9.96 -3.97 -12.83
CA SER A 13 -11.36 -3.60 -12.56
C SER A 13 -11.94 -4.20 -11.27
N SER A 14 -11.10 -4.78 -10.41
CA SER A 14 -11.53 -5.41 -9.15
C SER A 14 -12.29 -4.42 -8.27
N GLU A 15 -13.45 -4.84 -7.75
CA GLU A 15 -14.21 -4.09 -6.75
C GLU A 15 -13.39 -3.85 -5.48
N GLU A 16 -12.46 -4.76 -5.15
CA GLU A 16 -11.57 -4.62 -4.00
C GLU A 16 -10.64 -3.42 -4.17
N LEU A 17 -10.03 -3.25 -5.35
CA LEU A 17 -9.15 -2.10 -5.62
C LEU A 17 -9.92 -0.78 -5.53
N LYS A 18 -11.15 -0.75 -6.06
CA LYS A 18 -12.03 0.43 -5.97
C LYS A 18 -12.43 0.74 -4.52
N ALA A 19 -12.66 -0.27 -3.69
CA ALA A 19 -12.99 -0.08 -2.27
C ALA A 19 -11.85 0.61 -1.50
N PHE A 20 -10.61 0.43 -1.94
CA PHE A 20 -9.43 1.11 -1.39
C PHE A 20 -9.13 2.46 -2.05
N GLY A 21 -9.99 2.94 -2.95
CA GLY A 21 -9.79 4.19 -3.68
C GLY A 21 -8.67 4.13 -4.72
N TYR A 22 -8.28 2.93 -5.16
CA TYR A 22 -7.33 2.78 -6.26
C TYR A 22 -7.94 3.40 -7.53
N ILE A 23 -7.21 4.36 -8.09
CA ILE A 23 -7.52 4.96 -9.38
C ILE A 23 -6.56 4.34 -10.38
N GLU A 24 -7.11 3.73 -11.43
CA GLU A 24 -6.34 3.14 -12.52
C GLU A 24 -5.28 4.15 -12.99
N GLU A 25 -4.05 3.68 -13.21
CA GLU A 25 -2.87 4.47 -13.62
C GLU A 25 -2.09 5.23 -12.52
N VAL A 26 -2.60 5.33 -11.30
CA VAL A 26 -1.84 5.95 -10.19
C VAL A 26 -1.36 4.86 -9.22
N PRO A 27 -0.07 4.50 -9.22
CA PRO A 27 0.45 3.60 -8.18
C PRO A 27 0.20 4.24 -6.82
N CYS A 28 -0.33 3.50 -5.87
CA CYS A 28 -0.56 3.99 -4.51
C CYS A 28 -0.06 2.97 -3.50
N MET A 29 0.19 3.47 -2.28
CA MET A 29 0.57 2.65 -1.15
C MET A 29 -0.40 2.91 0.00
N ILE A 30 -0.91 1.84 0.58
CA ILE A 30 -1.82 1.87 1.72
C ILE A 30 -1.16 1.09 2.85
N ILE A 31 -1.12 1.68 4.03
CA ILE A 31 -0.55 1.07 5.23
C ILE A 31 -1.70 0.75 6.18
N PHE A 32 -1.71 -0.49 6.67
CA PHE A 32 -2.67 -0.99 7.63
C PHE A 32 -2.00 -1.21 8.98
N ASP A 33 -2.73 -1.00 10.08
CA ASP A 33 -2.31 -1.45 11.40
C ASP A 33 -2.60 -2.95 11.63
N GLU A 34 -2.25 -3.46 12.81
CA GLU A 34 -2.49 -4.85 13.19
C GLU A 34 -3.99 -5.21 13.30
N ALA A 35 -4.86 -4.22 13.49
CA ALA A 35 -6.31 -4.39 13.51
C ALA A 35 -6.93 -4.37 12.09
N GLY A 36 -6.11 -4.14 11.06
CA GLY A 36 -6.53 -4.05 9.66
C GLY A 36 -7.15 -2.69 9.29
N GLN A 37 -6.98 -1.65 10.12
CA GLN A 37 -7.43 -0.30 9.81
C GLN A 37 -6.39 0.45 8.98
N ILE A 38 -6.87 1.30 8.07
CA ILE A 38 -5.99 2.15 7.25
C ILE A 38 -5.41 3.25 8.13
N VAL A 39 -4.09 3.26 8.31
CA VAL A 39 -3.37 4.31 9.07
C VAL A 39 -2.71 5.35 8.17
N ALA A 40 -2.44 5.01 6.92
CA ALA A 40 -1.90 5.94 5.93
C ALA A 40 -2.25 5.52 4.49
N CYS A 41 -2.42 6.51 3.61
CA CYS A 41 -2.55 6.34 2.18
C CYS A 41 -1.65 7.35 1.48
N HIS A 42 -0.82 6.89 0.55
CA HIS A 42 0.08 7.73 -0.23
C HIS A 42 -0.14 7.50 -1.73
N PRO A 43 -0.55 8.54 -2.48
CA PRO A 43 -0.59 8.46 -3.94
C PRO A 43 0.83 8.58 -4.51
N GLY A 44 1.14 7.78 -5.53
CA GLY A 44 2.45 7.74 -6.17
C GLY A 44 3.43 6.74 -5.56
N LEU A 45 4.61 6.65 -6.19
CA LEU A 45 5.72 5.84 -5.73
C LEU A 45 6.44 6.56 -4.58
N ILE A 46 6.44 5.95 -3.39
CA ILE A 46 7.29 6.39 -2.29
C ILE A 46 8.66 5.74 -2.40
N LYS A 47 9.72 6.44 -1.99
CA LYS A 47 11.04 5.82 -1.86
C LYS A 47 11.05 4.90 -0.62
N SER A 48 11.77 3.79 -0.70
CA SER A 48 11.85 2.83 0.40
C SER A 48 12.32 3.43 1.73
N ASP A 49 13.18 4.46 1.68
CA ASP A 49 13.68 5.14 2.89
C ASP A 49 12.60 6.00 3.56
N GLU A 50 11.78 6.70 2.76
CA GLU A 50 10.65 7.49 3.24
C GLU A 50 9.58 6.57 3.86
N LEU A 51 9.29 5.44 3.22
CA LEU A 51 8.41 4.40 3.77
C LEU A 51 8.90 3.90 5.14
N ARG A 52 10.19 3.57 5.26
CA ARG A 52 10.77 3.13 6.55
C ARG A 52 10.63 4.20 7.64
N SER A 53 10.82 5.46 7.29
CA SER A 53 10.65 6.57 8.23
C SER A 53 9.21 6.68 8.70
N TRP A 54 8.23 6.55 7.80
CA TRP A 54 6.81 6.59 8.13
C TRP A 54 6.41 5.43 9.03
N LEU A 55 6.76 4.19 8.65
CA LEU A 55 6.45 3.00 9.46
C LEU A 55 7.01 3.11 10.89
N ARG A 56 8.21 3.69 11.05
CA ARG A 56 8.80 3.90 12.38
C ARG A 56 8.02 4.89 13.25
N THR A 57 7.36 5.88 12.65
CA THR A 57 6.52 6.84 13.38
C THR A 57 5.23 6.19 13.90
N TYR A 58 4.67 5.23 13.17
CA TYR A 58 3.37 4.62 13.49
C TYR A 58 3.46 3.29 14.26
N MET A 59 4.64 2.68 14.38
CA MET A 59 4.86 1.42 15.11
C MET A 59 5.64 1.59 16.45
N GLN A 60 5.60 2.78 17.06
CA GLN A 60 6.06 3.01 18.45
C GLN A 60 4.89 2.90 19.43
#